data_AF-A0A839PX97-F1
#
_entry.id   AF-A0A839PX97-F1
#
_cell.length_a   1.000
_cell.length_b   1.000
_cell.length_c   1.000
_cell.angle_alpha   90.00
_cell.angle_beta   90.00
_cell.angle_gamma   90.00
#
_symmetry.space_group_name_H-M   'P 1'
#
loop_
_entity.id
_entity.type
_entity.pdbx_description
1 polymer ?
#
loop_
_entity_poly.entity_id
_entity_poly.type
_entity_poly.pdbx_seq_one_letter_code
_entity_poly.pdbx_strand_id
1 'polypeptide(L)'
;MADYLDRLDRSWQRPDPRLLDNRALPSCGTCTNFRKAAAGLLTKGQRHEGHILRVDHVSVVIWGRGKKVNLAADTWQLDHDMVDARGATVRTIKGGRANVYVELSYRGRWWVEAIHIERVRDDGTYLGP
;
A
#
# COMPACT_ATOMS: atom_id res chain seq x y z
N MET A 1 3.89 -2.06 10.66
CA MET A 1 3.36 -1.37 9.46
C MET A 1 4.35 -1.33 8.32
N ALA A 2 5.62 -0.96 8.59
CA ALA A 2 6.70 -1.03 7.60
C ALA A 2 6.71 -2.37 6.83
N ASP A 3 6.58 -3.52 7.52
CA ASP A 3 6.54 -4.84 6.85
C ASP A 3 5.38 -5.03 5.85
N TYR A 4 4.19 -4.46 6.07
CA TYR A 4 3.08 -4.63 5.11
C TYR A 4 3.23 -3.74 3.88
N LEU A 5 3.53 -2.46 4.06
CA LEU A 5 3.72 -1.51 2.95
C LEU A 5 4.97 -1.87 2.12
N ASP A 6 6.02 -2.38 2.75
CA ASP A 6 7.21 -2.88 2.06
C ASP A 6 6.91 -4.18 1.28
N ARG A 7 6.09 -5.09 1.81
CA ARG A 7 5.59 -6.25 1.03
C ARG A 7 4.73 -5.81 -0.15
N LEU A 8 3.92 -4.77 0.02
CA LEU A 8 3.13 -4.19 -1.05
C LEU A 8 4.00 -3.67 -2.19
N ASP A 9 4.98 -2.83 -1.86
CA ASP A 9 5.95 -2.28 -2.82
C ASP A 9 6.66 -3.41 -3.58
N ARG A 10 7.17 -4.41 -2.86
CA ARG A 10 7.83 -5.59 -3.46
C ARG A 10 6.89 -6.43 -4.32
N SER A 11 5.63 -6.58 -3.93
CA SER A 11 4.63 -7.37 -4.69
C SER A 11 4.28 -6.78 -6.04
N TRP A 12 4.61 -5.52 -6.27
CA TRP A 12 4.36 -4.81 -7.53
C TRP A 12 5.64 -4.64 -8.37
N GLN A 13 6.81 -4.58 -7.73
CA GLN A 13 8.12 -4.64 -8.40
C GLN A 13 8.48 -6.06 -8.87
N ARG A 14 8.12 -7.06 -8.07
CA ARG A 14 8.26 -8.48 -8.39
C ARG A 14 6.87 -9.08 -8.25
N PRO A 15 6.05 -9.03 -9.32
CA PRO A 15 4.64 -9.40 -9.28
C PRO A 15 4.42 -10.78 -8.62
N ASP A 16 4.04 -10.75 -7.35
CA ASP A 16 3.70 -11.95 -6.58
C ASP A 16 2.60 -11.59 -5.58
N PRO A 17 1.33 -11.90 -5.88
CA PRO A 17 0.22 -11.59 -4.99
C PRO A 17 0.32 -12.32 -3.64
N ARG A 18 1.10 -13.41 -3.54
CA ARG A 18 1.24 -14.20 -2.31
C ARG A 18 2.07 -13.47 -1.25
N LEU A 19 2.85 -12.45 -1.63
CA LEU A 19 3.61 -11.64 -0.67
C LEU A 19 2.69 -10.89 0.33
N LEU A 20 1.41 -10.70 -0.03
CA LEU A 20 0.40 -10.04 0.79
C LEU A 20 -0.44 -11.01 1.64
N ASP A 21 -0.22 -12.31 1.48
CA ASP A 21 -1.02 -13.34 2.15
C ASP A 21 -0.73 -13.37 3.65
N ASN A 22 -1.71 -13.80 4.44
CA ASN A 22 -1.55 -14.05 5.85
C ASN A 22 -1.13 -12.81 6.68
N ARG A 23 -1.43 -11.60 6.18
CA ARG A 23 -1.14 -10.32 6.84
C ARG A 23 -2.36 -9.43 7.05
N ALA A 24 -3.39 -9.60 6.23
CA ALA A 24 -4.65 -8.89 6.32
C ALA A 24 -5.81 -9.85 6.59
N LEU A 25 -6.83 -9.37 7.29
CA LEU A 25 -8.10 -10.07 7.41
C LEU A 25 -8.82 -10.08 6.06
N PRO A 26 -9.64 -11.11 5.77
CA PRO A 26 -10.45 -11.16 4.54
C PRO A 26 -11.38 -9.95 4.38
N SER A 27 -11.76 -9.28 5.47
CA SER A 27 -12.58 -8.08 5.48
C SER A 27 -11.86 -6.83 4.94
N CYS A 28 -10.53 -6.85 4.81
CA CYS A 28 -9.80 -5.70 4.28
C CYS A 28 -9.96 -5.61 2.74
N GLY A 29 -10.93 -4.81 2.30
CA GLY A 29 -11.20 -4.59 0.86
C GLY A 29 -10.00 -4.00 0.11
N THR A 30 -9.35 -2.99 0.68
CA THR A 30 -8.14 -2.37 0.08
C THR A 30 -7.00 -3.37 -0.06
N CYS A 31 -6.78 -4.23 0.93
CA CYS A 31 -5.79 -5.30 0.87
C CYS A 31 -6.09 -6.30 -0.25
N THR A 32 -7.38 -6.63 -0.46
CA THR A 32 -7.83 -7.48 -1.57
C THR A 32 -7.54 -6.82 -2.92
N ASN A 33 -7.78 -5.51 -3.05
CA ASN A 33 -7.47 -4.76 -4.26
C ASN A 33 -5.97 -4.73 -4.56
N PHE A 34 -5.12 -4.56 -3.55
CA PHE A 34 -3.68 -4.64 -3.70
C PHE A 34 -3.20 -6.01 -4.19
N ARG A 35 -3.75 -7.09 -3.63
CA ARG A 35 -3.47 -8.46 -4.09
C ARG A 35 -3.91 -8.65 -5.55
N LYS A 36 -5.10 -8.16 -5.92
CA LYS A 36 -5.59 -8.22 -7.31
C LYS A 36 -4.70 -7.42 -8.26
N ALA A 37 -4.21 -6.26 -7.84
CA ALA A 37 -3.27 -5.46 -8.64
C ALA A 37 -1.95 -6.22 -8.90
N ALA A 38 -1.37 -6.84 -7.86
CA ALA A 38 -0.17 -7.67 -7.99
C ALA A 38 -0.41 -8.88 -8.92
N ALA A 39 -1.56 -9.55 -8.80
CA ALA A 39 -1.94 -10.63 -9.70
C ALA A 39 -2.12 -10.15 -11.15
N GLY A 40 -2.73 -8.98 -11.36
CA GLY A 40 -2.92 -8.39 -12.68
C GLY A 40 -1.60 -8.04 -13.37
N LEU A 41 -0.63 -7.52 -12.62
CA LEU A 41 0.73 -7.28 -13.09
C LEU A 41 1.40 -8.58 -13.52
N LEU A 42 1.30 -9.63 -12.69
CA LEU A 42 1.83 -10.96 -12.98
C LEU A 42 1.23 -11.53 -14.27
N THR A 43 -0.09 -11.49 -14.43
CA THR A 43 -0.78 -11.97 -15.65
C THR A 43 -0.35 -11.20 -16.89
N LYS A 44 -0.08 -9.89 -16.77
CA LYS A 44 0.34 -9.05 -17.89
C LYS A 44 1.85 -9.12 -18.19
N GLY A 45 2.64 -9.81 -17.37
CA GLY A 45 4.10 -9.78 -17.46
C GLY A 45 4.68 -8.37 -17.25
N GLN A 46 4.01 -7.55 -16.43
CA GLN A 46 4.37 -6.16 -16.16
C GLN A 46 4.81 -6.02 -14.70
N ARG A 47 5.68 -5.06 -14.43
CA ARG A 47 6.05 -4.67 -13.07
C ARG A 47 6.24 -3.18 -12.98
N HIS A 48 6.22 -2.65 -11.77
CA HIS A 48 6.69 -1.30 -11.52
C HIS A 48 8.22 -1.29 -11.38
N GLU A 49 8.86 -0.28 -11.94
CA GLU A 49 10.29 -0.07 -11.84
C GLU A 49 10.63 0.82 -10.64
N GLY A 50 11.49 0.31 -9.75
CA GLY A 50 11.91 1.03 -8.55
C GLY A 50 10.87 1.06 -7.42
N HIS A 51 11.21 1.76 -6.34
CA HIS A 51 10.31 1.96 -5.20
C HIS A 51 9.12 2.83 -5.59
N ILE A 52 7.92 2.35 -5.29
CA ILE A 52 6.65 2.99 -5.62
C ILE A 52 6.19 3.83 -4.45
N LEU A 53 6.46 3.39 -3.22
CA LEU A 53 5.99 4.00 -1.99
C LEU A 53 7.15 4.49 -1.14
N ARG A 54 7.07 5.74 -0.70
CA ARG A 54 7.91 6.30 0.37
C ARG A 54 7.02 6.64 1.56
N VAL A 55 7.41 6.20 2.75
CA VAL A 55 6.72 6.54 4.00
C VAL A 55 7.56 7.57 4.72
N ASP A 56 7.06 8.80 4.84
CA ASP A 56 7.82 9.91 5.42
C ASP A 56 7.61 10.00 6.93
N HIS A 57 6.35 9.90 7.37
CA HIS A 57 6.01 9.94 8.78
C HIS A 57 4.98 8.88 9.13
N VAL A 58 5.13 8.28 10.30
CA VAL A 58 4.16 7.35 10.88
C VAL A 58 3.81 7.84 12.27
N SER A 59 2.53 8.09 12.51
CA SER A 59 1.99 8.36 13.82
C SER A 59 1.10 7.20 14.26
N VAL A 60 1.23 6.81 15.53
CA VAL A 60 0.35 5.83 16.13
C VAL A 60 -0.83 6.60 16.73
N VAL A 61 -2.00 6.44 16.15
CA VAL A 61 -3.23 7.08 16.63
C VAL A 61 -3.96 6.03 17.49
N ILE A 62 -3.55 5.87 18.74
CA ILE A 62 -4.23 4.95 19.67
C ILE A 62 -5.33 5.69 20.40
N TRP A 63 -6.60 5.43 20.11
CA TRP A 63 -7.67 5.61 21.10
C TRP A 63 -8.76 4.54 20.94
N GLY A 64 -8.68 3.48 21.73
CA GLY A 64 -9.75 2.49 21.87
C GLY A 64 -9.45 1.49 22.98
N ARG A 65 -10.45 1.11 23.78
CA ARG A 65 -10.32 -0.01 24.72
C ARG A 65 -10.16 -1.31 23.93
N GLY A 66 -9.08 -2.08 24.16
CA GLY A 66 -8.95 -3.45 23.66
C GLY A 66 -7.71 -3.73 22.80
N LYS A 67 -7.87 -4.62 21.80
CA LYS A 67 -6.82 -5.21 20.96
C LYS A 67 -6.72 -4.54 19.57
N LYS A 68 -7.08 -3.26 19.44
CA LYS A 68 -7.07 -2.50 18.19
C LYS A 68 -6.11 -1.32 18.24
N VAL A 69 -5.42 -1.04 17.13
CA VAL A 69 -4.50 0.09 16.97
C VAL A 69 -4.74 0.72 15.60
N ASN A 70 -4.87 2.04 15.54
CA ASN A 70 -4.88 2.77 14.28
C ASN A 70 -3.52 3.43 14.08
N LEU A 71 -3.03 3.35 12.86
CA LEU A 71 -1.80 4.01 12.43
C LEU A 71 -2.15 4.98 11.32
N ALA A 72 -1.58 6.17 11.36
CA ALA A 72 -1.62 7.10 10.25
C ALA A 72 -0.20 7.21 9.67
N ALA A 73 -0.10 7.14 8.36
CA ALA A 73 1.15 7.28 7.64
C ALA A 73 1.00 8.35 6.57
N ASP A 74 1.93 9.29 6.55
CA ASP A 74 2.11 10.19 5.41
C ASP A 74 2.96 9.46 4.38
N THR A 75 2.39 9.27 3.18
CA THR A 75 2.98 8.43 2.15
C THR A 75 3.05 9.18 0.82
N TRP A 76 4.11 8.92 0.08
CA TRP A 76 4.26 9.37 -1.30
C TRP A 76 4.25 8.16 -2.21
N GLN A 77 3.37 8.19 -3.20
CA GLN A 77 3.60 7.44 -4.41
C GLN A 77 4.63 8.22 -5.23
N LEU A 78 5.77 7.60 -5.51
CA LEU A 78 6.83 8.21 -6.32
C LEU A 78 6.44 8.18 -7.80
N ASP A 79 6.95 9.12 -8.60
CA ASP A 79 6.94 8.97 -10.06
C ASP A 79 7.78 7.74 -10.44
N HIS A 80 7.21 6.85 -11.25
CA HIS A 80 7.91 5.63 -11.67
C HIS A 80 7.30 5.08 -12.96
N ASP A 81 8.08 4.24 -13.64
CA ASP A 81 7.62 3.55 -14.83
C ASP A 81 7.03 2.18 -14.49
N MET A 82 6.06 1.77 -15.28
CA MET A 82 5.62 0.40 -15.39
C MET A 82 6.20 -0.18 -16.67
N VAL A 83 6.90 -1.29 -16.53
CA VAL A 83 7.71 -1.90 -17.58
C VAL A 83 7.26 -3.34 -17.86
N ASP A 84 7.44 -3.80 -19.09
CA ASP A 84 7.18 -5.18 -19.48
C ASP A 84 8.32 -6.14 -19.08
N ALA A 85 8.20 -7.42 -19.43
CA ALA A 85 9.21 -8.44 -19.14
C ALA A 85 10.59 -8.17 -19.76
N ARG A 86 10.68 -7.33 -20.81
CA ARG A 86 11.93 -6.93 -21.47
C ARG A 86 12.51 -5.64 -20.88
N GLY A 87 11.78 -4.97 -19.98
CA GLY A 87 12.16 -3.69 -19.41
C GLY A 87 11.74 -2.49 -20.26
N ALA A 88 10.90 -2.68 -21.28
CA ALA A 88 10.37 -1.56 -22.05
C ALA A 88 9.26 -0.86 -21.25
N THR A 89 9.32 0.47 -21.14
CA THR A 89 8.27 1.26 -20.49
C THR A 89 6.95 1.11 -21.23
N VAL A 90 5.95 0.55 -20.53
CA VAL A 90 4.57 0.43 -21.00
C VAL A 90 3.77 1.67 -20.62
N ARG A 91 4.08 2.27 -19.46
CA ARG A 91 3.39 3.45 -18.94
C ARG A 91 4.21 4.14 -17.87
N THR A 92 4.28 5.46 -17.90
CA THR A 92 4.75 6.25 -16.75
C THR A 92 3.58 6.54 -15.81
N ILE A 93 3.80 6.29 -14.53
CA ILE A 93 2.85 6.56 -13.44
C ILE A 93 3.28 7.85 -12.75
N LYS A 94 2.38 8.83 -12.76
CA LYS A 94 2.54 10.04 -11.96
C LYS A 94 2.14 9.75 -10.52
N GLY A 95 3.08 10.03 -9.64
CA GLY A 95 2.96 9.88 -8.20
C GLY A 95 2.10 10.97 -7.58
N GLY A 96 2.13 11.01 -6.26
CA GLY A 96 1.40 11.98 -5.45
C GLY A 96 1.43 11.61 -3.98
N ARG A 97 1.07 12.58 -3.13
CA ARG A 97 1.02 12.41 -1.69
C ARG A 97 -0.34 11.86 -1.25
N ALA A 98 -0.33 10.98 -0.25
CA ALA A 98 -1.52 10.43 0.37
C ALA A 98 -1.31 10.15 1.86
N ASN A 99 -2.33 10.43 2.65
CA ASN A 99 -2.43 9.90 4.01
C ASN A 99 -3.01 8.49 3.95
N VAL A 100 -2.32 7.55 4.59
CA VAL A 100 -2.73 6.16 4.70
C VAL A 100 -3.06 5.86 6.16
N TYR A 101 -4.31 5.52 6.43
CA TYR A 101 -4.79 5.09 7.72
C TYR A 101 -4.92 3.58 7.74
N VAL A 102 -4.23 2.91 8.66
CA VAL A 102 -4.21 1.45 8.79
C VAL A 102 -4.80 1.06 10.13
N GLU A 103 -5.88 0.28 10.08
CA GLU A 103 -6.46 -0.33 11.27
C GLU A 103 -5.83 -1.71 11.49
N LEU A 104 -5.31 -1.94 12.69
CA LEU A 104 -4.71 -3.20 13.11
C LEU A 104 -5.52 -3.83 14.24
N SER A 105 -5.69 -5.15 14.19
CA SER A 105 -6.21 -5.92 15.33
C SER A 105 -5.30 -7.07 15.74
N TYR A 106 -5.16 -7.26 17.06
CA TYR A 106 -4.34 -8.33 17.62
C TYR A 106 -5.16 -9.61 17.84
N ARG A 107 -4.79 -10.67 17.11
CA ARG A 107 -5.41 -12.02 17.18
C ARG A 107 -4.32 -13.09 17.21
N GLY A 108 -3.55 -13.15 18.30
CA GLY A 108 -2.33 -13.96 18.42
C GLY A 108 -1.10 -13.36 17.70
N ARG A 109 -1.35 -12.47 16.75
CA ARG A 109 -0.41 -11.52 16.14
C ARG A 109 -1.20 -10.33 15.57
N TRP A 110 -0.51 -9.29 15.12
CA TRP A 110 -1.15 -8.15 14.45
C TRP A 110 -1.61 -8.51 13.05
N TRP A 111 -2.86 -8.14 12.73
CA TRP A 111 -3.49 -8.28 11.43
C TRP A 111 -3.95 -6.92 10.93
N VAL A 112 -3.82 -6.68 9.63
CA VAL A 112 -4.43 -5.52 8.97
C VAL A 112 -5.93 -5.78 8.78
N GLU A 113 -6.76 -4.95 9.39
CA GLU A 113 -8.22 -5.05 9.33
C GLU A 113 -8.79 -4.15 8.23
N ALA A 114 -8.27 -2.94 8.10
CA ALA A 114 -8.63 -1.98 7.07
C ALA A 114 -7.44 -1.08 6.68
N ILE A 115 -7.48 -0.57 5.45
CA ILE A 115 -6.60 0.47 4.96
C ILE A 115 -7.46 1.51 4.25
N HIS A 116 -7.39 2.75 4.71
CA HIS A 116 -7.99 3.92 4.08
C HIS A 116 -6.88 4.78 3.49
N ILE A 117 -7.11 5.32 2.30
CA ILE A 117 -6.13 6.11 1.56
C ILE A 117 -6.82 7.40 1.15
N GLU A 118 -6.26 8.52 1.57
CA GLU A 118 -6.77 9.85 1.28
C GLU A 118 -5.69 10.62 0.53
N ARG A 119 -5.96 10.99 -0.72
CA ARG A 119 -5.03 11.82 -1.48
C ARG A 119 -5.00 13.23 -0.91
N VAL A 120 -3.81 13.78 -0.80
CA VAL A 120 -3.58 15.13 -0.29
C VAL A 120 -2.72 15.92 -1.27
N ARG A 121 -2.81 17.24 -1.19
CA ARG A 121 -1.88 18.15 -1.88
C ARG A 121 -0.50 18.05 -1.24
N ASP A 122 0.50 18.61 -1.93
CA ASP A 122 1.87 18.66 -1.42
C ASP A 122 2.00 19.43 -0.10
N ASP A 123 1.10 20.38 0.16
CA ASP A 123 1.00 21.13 1.43
C ASP A 123 0.28 20.35 2.55
N GLY A 124 -0.16 19.12 2.28
CA GLY A 124 -0.87 18.25 3.23
C GLY A 124 -2.38 18.53 3.33
N THR A 125 -2.92 19.49 2.56
CA THR A 125 -4.36 19.74 2.55
C THR A 125 -5.12 18.67 1.76
N TYR A 126 -6.29 18.27 2.26
CA TYR A 126 -7.14 17.29 1.60
C TYR A 126 -7.62 17.80 0.24
N LEU A 127 -7.66 16.90 -0.75
CA LEU A 127 -8.13 17.22 -2.10
C LEU A 127 -9.67 17.36 -2.22
N GLY A 128 -10.40 17.23 -1.10
CA GLY A 128 -11.87 17.23 -1.08
C GLY A 128 -12.46 15.92 -1.61
N PRO A 129 -13.77 15.68 -1.41
CA PRO A 129 -14.50 14.59 -2.07
C PRO A 129 -14.64 14.81 -3.58
#